data_AF-A0A261KMM0-F1
#
_entry.id   AF-A0A261KMM0-F1
#
_cell.length_a   1.000
_cell.length_b   1.000
_cell.length_c   1.000
_cell.angle_alpha   90.00
_cell.angle_beta   90.00
_cell.angle_gamma   90.00
#
_symmetry.space_group_name_H-M   'P 1'
#
loop_
_entity.id
_entity.type
_entity.pdbx_description
1 polymer ?
#
loop_
_entity_poly.entity_id
_entity_poly.type
_entity_poly.pdbx_seq_one_letter_code
_entity_poly.pdbx_strand_id
1 'polypeptide(L)'
;MTQSLAKSESSYQEILAESIYIYGNIVECYVNIGQYEQALEYVEASRSRRLVELITINDIYQDVEKSPEVEEYYHLQQQINQLNFDVSRINKPITVGTQFTIKEIESESLEKISILREKQQQLWEKIRSSNRVLAEQLQVTSLSFTEIQQLIKDEETAVLDFYSTSNNTYIFILTQQELNVHICQREGIENLQNWIHHNWLKLHGKNTSEWQNQMENFLSELANRLGLNQLIEQLAEVKELIIVPHLYLHQIPFAALPVIRQKETKYFCDYFRLRVVPSCQILSYCSERILIPNPRKMAIVHQIIQVTAK
;
A
#
# COMPACT_ATOMS: atom_id res chain seq x y z
N MET A 1 22.43 27.38 5.96
CA MET A 1 21.02 27.02 5.65
C MET A 1 20.84 25.56 5.23
N THR A 2 21.89 24.83 4.83
CA THR A 2 21.83 23.40 4.45
C THR A 2 21.78 22.40 5.62
N GLN A 3 22.28 22.75 6.81
CA GLN A 3 22.27 21.86 7.98
C GLN A 3 20.91 21.74 8.70
N SER A 4 20.01 22.73 8.57
CA SER A 4 18.69 22.69 9.23
C SER A 4 17.69 21.84 8.45
N LEU A 5 17.76 21.87 7.12
CA LEU A 5 16.94 21.03 6.22
C LEU A 5 17.29 19.54 6.37
N ALA A 6 18.58 19.20 6.43
CA ALA A 6 19.03 17.82 6.62
C ALA A 6 18.61 17.23 7.98
N LYS A 7 18.55 18.04 9.05
CA LYS A 7 18.05 17.61 10.37
C LYS A 7 16.53 17.44 10.41
N SER A 8 15.77 18.26 9.69
CA SER A 8 14.34 18.04 9.57
C SER A 8 14.05 16.79 8.75
N GLU A 9 14.77 16.58 7.66
CA GLU A 9 14.57 15.44 6.75
C GLU A 9 14.87 14.10 7.43
N SER A 10 15.95 14.01 8.23
CA SER A 10 16.26 12.80 9.01
C SER A 10 15.21 12.53 10.10
N SER A 11 14.73 13.56 10.79
CA SER A 11 13.68 13.42 11.81
C SER A 11 12.33 13.03 11.18
N TYR A 12 12.01 13.55 10.00
CA TYR A 12 10.82 13.12 9.24
C TYR A 12 10.95 11.66 8.79
N GLN A 13 12.12 11.21 8.32
CA GLN A 13 12.34 9.81 7.94
C GLN A 13 12.18 8.85 9.13
N GLU A 14 12.63 9.23 10.32
CA GLU A 14 12.44 8.45 11.56
C GLU A 14 10.96 8.37 11.95
N ILE A 15 10.22 9.49 11.92
CA ILE A 15 8.78 9.52 12.19
C ILE A 15 8.01 8.66 11.16
N LEU A 16 8.42 8.69 9.89
CA LEU A 16 7.86 7.84 8.84
C LEU A 16 8.11 6.36 9.13
N ALA A 17 9.32 6.00 9.56
CA ALA A 17 9.64 4.64 9.95
C ALA A 17 8.79 4.19 11.15
N GLU A 18 8.57 5.03 12.16
CA GLU A 18 7.68 4.74 13.28
C GLU A 18 6.21 4.57 12.85
N SER A 19 5.75 5.39 11.91
CA SER A 19 4.36 5.31 11.41
C SER A 19 4.04 3.99 10.70
N ILE A 20 5.04 3.36 10.06
CA ILE A 20 4.89 2.04 9.42
C ILE A 20 4.51 0.99 10.46
N TYR A 21 5.13 1.02 11.65
CA TYR A 21 4.82 0.10 12.73
C TYR A 21 3.41 0.32 13.30
N ILE A 22 2.91 1.56 13.31
CA ILE A 22 1.55 1.86 13.78
C ILE A 22 0.50 1.20 12.87
N TYR A 23 0.65 1.35 11.55
CA TYR A 23 -0.25 0.67 10.61
C TYR A 23 -0.15 -0.85 10.73
N GLY A 24 1.07 -1.38 10.88
CA GLY A 24 1.29 -2.80 11.17
C GLY A 24 0.47 -3.30 12.35
N ASN A 25 0.56 -2.61 13.49
CA ASN A 25 -0.16 -2.99 14.72
C ASN A 25 -1.69 -2.90 14.55
N ILE A 26 -2.19 -1.89 13.84
CA ILE A 26 -3.64 -1.75 13.56
C ILE A 26 -4.13 -2.95 12.74
N VAL A 27 -3.39 -3.32 11.70
CA VAL A 27 -3.73 -4.47 10.85
C VAL A 27 -3.71 -5.77 11.66
N GLU A 28 -2.68 -5.99 12.50
CA GLU A 28 -2.65 -7.16 13.39
C GLU A 28 -3.87 -7.22 14.31
N CYS A 29 -4.26 -6.09 14.91
CA CYS A 29 -5.45 -6.01 15.77
C CYS A 29 -6.73 -6.40 15.02
N TYR A 30 -6.98 -5.82 13.84
CA TYR A 30 -8.18 -6.12 13.04
C TYR A 30 -8.22 -7.58 12.58
N VAL A 31 -7.09 -8.15 12.16
CA VAL A 31 -7.00 -9.57 11.80
C VAL A 31 -7.30 -10.45 13.02
N ASN A 32 -6.76 -10.12 14.20
CA ASN A 32 -6.97 -10.90 15.42
C ASN A 32 -8.43 -10.90 15.91
N ILE A 33 -9.18 -9.81 15.67
CA ILE A 33 -10.61 -9.73 16.00
C ILE A 33 -11.53 -10.24 14.87
N GLY A 34 -10.97 -10.75 13.76
CA GLY A 34 -11.73 -11.29 12.63
C GLY A 34 -12.36 -10.25 11.69
N GLN A 35 -11.94 -8.98 11.80
CA GLN A 35 -12.44 -7.87 10.98
C GLN A 35 -11.53 -7.65 9.77
N TYR A 36 -11.60 -8.57 8.81
CA TYR A 36 -10.66 -8.61 7.68
C TYR A 36 -10.87 -7.48 6.67
N GLU A 37 -12.11 -7.02 6.48
CA GLU A 37 -12.43 -5.91 5.58
C GLU A 37 -11.72 -4.63 6.03
N GLN A 38 -11.84 -4.30 7.31
CA GLN A 38 -11.17 -3.16 7.93
C GLN A 38 -9.65 -3.32 7.90
N ALA A 39 -9.14 -4.53 8.14
CA ALA A 39 -7.71 -4.80 8.03
C ALA A 39 -7.19 -4.49 6.62
N LEU A 40 -7.91 -4.92 5.59
CA LEU A 40 -7.54 -4.66 4.18
C LEU A 40 -7.61 -3.15 3.84
N GLU A 41 -8.63 -2.43 4.30
CA GLU A 41 -8.72 -0.98 4.13
C GLU A 41 -7.51 -0.26 4.73
N TYR A 42 -7.10 -0.63 5.94
CA TYR A 42 -5.92 -0.04 6.59
C TYR A 42 -4.61 -0.41 5.88
N VAL A 43 -4.51 -1.64 5.37
CA VAL A 43 -3.38 -2.08 4.54
C VAL A 43 -3.25 -1.18 3.31
N GLU A 44 -4.33 -1.00 2.56
CA GLU A 44 -4.33 -0.15 1.36
C GLU A 44 -4.16 1.34 1.69
N ALA A 45 -4.76 1.83 2.78
CA ALA A 45 -4.55 3.19 3.26
C ALA A 45 -3.06 3.46 3.58
N SER A 46 -2.38 2.50 4.21
CA SER A 46 -0.96 2.63 4.54
C SER A 46 -0.09 2.77 3.27
N ARG A 47 -0.39 2.00 2.21
CA ARG A 47 0.33 2.08 0.92
C ARG A 47 0.06 3.38 0.19
N SER A 48 -1.21 3.79 0.11
CA SER A 48 -1.59 5.03 -0.56
C SER A 48 -0.97 6.25 0.11
N ARG A 49 -0.92 6.24 1.45
CA ARG A 49 -0.25 7.30 2.21
C ARG A 49 1.25 7.33 1.92
N ARG A 50 1.91 6.18 1.94
CA ARG A 50 3.34 6.08 1.63
C ARG A 50 3.66 6.56 0.21
N LEU A 51 2.80 6.25 -0.76
CA LEU A 51 2.96 6.69 -2.15
C LEU A 51 2.90 8.22 -2.25
N VAL A 52 1.90 8.85 -1.62
CA VAL A 52 1.77 10.31 -1.63
C VAL A 52 2.96 10.99 -0.96
N GLU A 53 3.44 10.44 0.15
CA GLU A 53 4.66 10.92 0.81
C GLU A 53 5.89 10.83 -0.11
N LEU A 54 6.08 9.71 -0.81
CA LEU A 54 7.17 9.55 -1.77
C LEU A 54 7.07 10.55 -2.93
N ILE A 55 5.87 10.82 -3.43
CA ILE A 55 5.62 11.84 -4.46
C ILE A 55 5.97 13.24 -3.94
N THR A 56 5.62 13.53 -2.70
CA THR A 56 5.88 14.82 -2.06
C THR A 56 7.36 15.03 -1.77
N ILE A 57 8.07 14.01 -1.27
CA ILE A 57 9.50 14.10 -0.91
C ILE A 57 10.38 14.23 -2.16
N ASN A 58 10.06 13.51 -3.23
CA ASN A 58 10.91 13.49 -4.43
C ASN A 58 10.72 14.71 -5.35
N ASP A 59 9.98 15.74 -4.90
CA ASP A 59 9.77 17.01 -5.61
C ASP A 59 9.33 16.86 -7.08
N ILE A 60 8.68 15.75 -7.43
CA ILE A 60 8.41 15.37 -8.83
C ILE A 60 7.47 16.40 -9.52
N TYR A 61 6.77 17.24 -8.75
CA TYR A 61 5.71 18.13 -9.23
C TYR A 61 5.79 19.58 -8.70
N GLN A 62 6.95 20.06 -8.21
CA GLN A 62 7.05 21.45 -7.72
C GLN A 62 6.74 22.53 -8.78
N ASP A 63 6.82 22.20 -10.07
CA ASP A 63 6.54 23.14 -11.18
C ASP A 63 5.05 23.29 -11.54
N VAL A 64 4.12 22.64 -10.81
CA VAL A 64 2.69 22.89 -11.00
C VAL A 64 2.32 24.17 -10.25
N GLU A 65 2.14 25.26 -11.00
CA GLU A 65 1.60 26.54 -10.53
C GLU A 65 0.42 26.28 -9.57
N LYS A 66 0.58 26.66 -8.30
CA LYS A 66 -0.40 26.34 -7.24
C LYS A 66 -1.70 27.09 -7.55
N SER A 67 -2.72 26.34 -7.97
CA SER A 67 -4.07 26.88 -8.17
C SER A 67 -4.55 27.54 -6.88
N PRO A 68 -5.30 28.65 -6.92
CA PRO A 68 -5.86 29.32 -5.73
C PRO A 68 -6.61 28.35 -4.79
N GLU A 69 -7.28 27.35 -5.36
CA GLU A 69 -7.99 26.29 -4.63
C GLU A 69 -7.05 25.41 -3.77
N VAL A 70 -5.82 25.18 -4.23
CA VAL A 70 -4.83 24.40 -3.49
C VAL A 70 -4.32 25.20 -2.29
N GLU A 71 -4.11 26.50 -2.45
CA GLU A 71 -3.70 27.38 -1.36
C GLU A 71 -4.79 27.48 -0.28
N GLU A 72 -6.06 27.61 -0.69
CA GLU A 72 -7.20 27.61 0.23
C GLU A 72 -7.31 26.28 0.99
N TYR A 73 -7.05 25.15 0.34
CA TYR A 73 -7.01 23.84 1.00
C TYR A 73 -5.92 23.76 2.09
N TYR A 74 -4.71 24.24 1.80
CA TYR A 74 -3.63 24.29 2.80
C TYR A 74 -3.95 25.24 3.96
N HIS A 75 -4.61 26.36 3.68
CA HIS A 75 -5.03 27.30 4.72
C HIS A 75 -6.08 26.68 5.66
N LEU A 76 -7.07 25.95 5.12
CA LEU A 76 -8.03 25.18 5.93
C LEU A 76 -7.33 24.12 6.79
N GLN A 77 -6.35 23.39 6.23
CA GLN A 77 -5.57 22.41 6.98
C GLN A 77 -4.82 23.05 8.16
N GLN A 78 -4.22 24.22 7.96
CA GLN A 78 -3.53 24.95 9.03
C GLN A 78 -4.48 25.35 10.15
N GLN A 79 -5.68 25.84 9.84
CA GLN A 79 -6.69 26.19 10.83
C GLN A 79 -7.15 24.97 11.65
N ILE A 80 -7.39 23.84 10.99
CA ILE A 80 -7.77 22.58 11.65
C ILE A 80 -6.64 22.13 12.60
N ASN A 81 -5.39 22.19 12.16
CA ASN A 81 -4.25 21.80 12.99
C ASN A 81 -4.08 22.71 14.22
N GLN A 82 -4.28 24.02 14.06
CA GLN A 82 -4.25 24.97 15.18
C GLN A 82 -5.34 24.65 16.21
N LEU A 83 -6.58 24.45 15.75
CA LEU A 83 -7.70 24.12 16.63
C LEU A 83 -7.51 22.76 17.34
N ASN A 84 -7.02 21.74 16.63
CA ASN A 84 -6.70 20.45 17.26
C ASN A 84 -5.62 20.59 18.34
N PHE A 85 -4.60 21.42 18.10
CA PHE A 85 -3.55 21.71 19.07
C PHE A 85 -4.11 22.43 20.31
N ASP A 86 -5.01 23.39 20.12
CA ASP A 86 -5.67 24.11 21.22
C ASP A 86 -6.56 23.16 22.06
N VAL A 87 -7.35 22.29 21.42
CA VAL A 87 -8.14 21.24 22.11
C VAL A 87 -7.23 20.30 22.90
N SER A 88 -6.08 19.89 22.35
CA SER A 88 -5.13 19.02 23.05
C SER A 88 -4.50 19.67 24.30
N ARG A 89 -4.37 21.00 24.32
CA ARG A 89 -3.88 21.75 25.49
C ARG A 89 -4.92 21.81 26.60
N ILE A 90 -6.19 21.95 26.23
CA ILE A 90 -7.32 21.98 27.15
C ILE A 90 -7.45 20.64 27.91
N ASN A 91 -7.08 19.52 27.29
CA ASN A 91 -7.13 18.17 27.87
C ASN A 91 -5.97 17.81 28.83
N LYS A 92 -5.06 18.74 29.17
CA LYS A 92 -4.08 18.52 30.25
C LYS A 92 -4.71 18.79 31.63
N PRO A 93 -4.43 17.98 32.66
CA PRO A 93 -5.13 18.09 33.94
C PRO A 93 -4.80 19.42 34.64
N ILE A 94 -5.79 20.33 34.66
CA ILE A 94 -5.79 21.53 35.50
C ILE A 94 -6.92 21.39 36.52
N THR A 95 -6.67 21.93 37.70
CA THR A 95 -7.42 21.93 38.96
C THR A 95 -8.96 21.94 38.82
N VAL A 96 -9.62 21.20 39.73
CA VAL A 96 -11.03 20.75 39.78
C VAL A 96 -12.13 21.85 39.68
N GLY A 97 -11.79 23.14 39.57
CA GLY A 97 -12.76 24.25 39.56
C GLY A 97 -13.27 24.69 38.17
N THR A 98 -12.63 24.28 37.08
CA THR A 98 -12.87 24.81 35.70
C THR A 98 -13.59 23.85 34.74
N GLN A 99 -14.05 22.70 35.23
CA GLN A 99 -14.53 21.58 34.40
C GLN A 99 -15.75 21.88 33.50
N PHE A 100 -16.64 22.80 33.89
CA PHE A 100 -17.86 23.10 33.11
C PHE A 100 -17.58 24.04 31.93
N THR A 101 -16.84 25.14 32.14
CA THR A 101 -16.46 26.08 31.08
C THR A 101 -15.49 25.45 30.06
N ILE A 102 -14.65 24.52 30.51
CA ILE A 102 -13.73 23.76 29.64
C ILE A 102 -14.50 22.89 28.62
N LYS A 103 -15.57 22.21 29.06
CA LYS A 103 -16.37 21.35 28.17
C LYS A 103 -17.12 22.14 27.11
N GLU A 104 -17.62 23.33 27.43
CA GLU A 104 -18.30 24.21 26.48
C GLU A 104 -17.32 24.72 25.40
N ILE A 105 -16.13 25.18 25.80
CA ILE A 105 -15.07 25.62 24.88
C ILE A 105 -14.57 24.46 24.00
N GLU A 106 -14.47 23.25 24.57
CA GLU A 106 -14.13 22.04 23.83
C GLU A 106 -15.21 21.70 22.80
N SER A 107 -16.50 21.73 23.17
CA SER A 107 -17.60 21.48 22.22
C SER A 107 -17.65 22.48 21.07
N GLU A 108 -17.45 23.78 21.35
CA GLU A 108 -17.46 24.82 20.32
C GLU A 108 -16.26 24.69 19.37
N SER A 109 -15.09 24.29 19.90
CA SER A 109 -13.89 24.03 19.10
C SER A 109 -14.04 22.78 18.23
N LEU A 110 -14.66 21.72 18.75
CA LEU A 110 -14.97 20.50 17.99
C LEU A 110 -15.98 20.76 16.86
N GLU A 111 -16.99 21.61 17.11
CA GLU A 111 -17.97 22.03 16.09
C GLU A 111 -17.33 22.92 15.00
N LYS A 112 -16.41 23.82 15.38
CA LYS A 112 -15.62 24.58 14.40
C LYS A 112 -14.72 23.66 13.57
N ILE A 113 -14.10 22.66 14.18
CA ILE A 113 -13.28 21.66 13.47
C ILE A 113 -14.15 20.86 12.49
N SER A 114 -15.36 20.45 12.86
CA SER A 114 -16.24 19.69 11.95
C SER A 114 -16.65 20.52 10.72
N ILE A 115 -17.05 21.78 10.93
CA ILE A 115 -17.40 22.70 9.83
C ILE A 115 -16.21 22.94 8.90
N LEU A 116 -15.01 23.14 9.46
CA LEU A 116 -13.80 23.35 8.65
C LEU A 116 -13.42 22.09 7.86
N ARG A 117 -13.58 20.90 8.45
CA ARG A 117 -13.37 19.63 7.73
C ARG A 117 -14.37 19.43 6.60
N GLU A 118 -15.63 19.79 6.80
CA GLU A 118 -16.66 19.71 5.75
C GLU A 118 -16.33 20.64 4.57
N LYS A 119 -15.95 21.89 4.87
CA LYS A 119 -15.48 22.85 3.83
C LYS A 119 -14.26 22.34 3.09
N GLN A 120 -13.30 21.78 3.82
CA GLN A 120 -12.09 21.20 3.23
C GLN A 120 -12.45 20.02 2.30
N GLN A 121 -13.38 19.16 2.70
CA GLN A 121 -13.85 18.02 1.91
C GLN A 121 -14.54 18.48 0.61
N GLN A 122 -15.42 19.48 0.68
CA GLN A 122 -16.08 20.04 -0.50
C GLN A 122 -15.08 20.66 -1.49
N LEU A 123 -14.07 21.37 -0.97
CA LEU A 123 -12.99 21.93 -1.80
C LEU A 123 -12.16 20.82 -2.44
N TRP A 124 -11.88 19.76 -1.68
CA TRP A 124 -11.16 18.58 -2.20
C TRP A 124 -11.93 17.88 -3.31
N GLU A 125 -13.24 17.67 -3.18
CA GLU A 125 -14.09 17.08 -4.24
C GLU A 125 -14.09 17.93 -5.52
N LYS A 126 -14.14 19.26 -5.36
CA LYS A 126 -14.01 20.20 -6.49
C LYS A 126 -12.66 20.02 -7.19
N ILE A 127 -11.57 19.96 -6.44
CA ILE A 127 -10.22 19.70 -7.00
C ILE A 127 -10.18 18.32 -7.67
N ARG A 128 -10.75 17.28 -7.06
CA ARG A 128 -10.78 15.90 -7.59
C ARG A 128 -11.48 15.82 -8.94
N SER A 129 -12.59 16.54 -9.10
CA SER A 129 -13.33 16.60 -10.37
C SER A 129 -12.52 17.23 -11.51
N SER A 130 -11.58 18.11 -11.19
CA SER A 130 -10.78 18.85 -12.17
C SER A 130 -9.43 18.17 -12.43
N ASN A 131 -8.76 17.73 -11.37
CA ASN A 131 -7.48 17.04 -11.42
C ASN A 131 -7.36 16.06 -10.25
N ARG A 132 -7.71 14.79 -10.52
CA ARG A 132 -7.65 13.71 -9.54
C ARG A 132 -6.24 13.51 -8.96
N VAL A 133 -5.19 13.60 -9.79
CA VAL A 133 -3.80 13.40 -9.33
C VAL A 133 -3.43 14.47 -8.31
N LEU A 134 -3.79 15.72 -8.57
CA LEU A 134 -3.58 16.84 -7.64
C LEU A 134 -4.40 16.68 -6.35
N ALA A 135 -5.67 16.28 -6.45
CA ALA A 135 -6.51 16.07 -5.27
C ALA A 135 -5.95 14.97 -4.35
N GLU A 136 -5.53 13.86 -4.94
CA GLU A 136 -5.05 12.71 -4.15
C GLU A 136 -3.65 12.93 -3.58
N GLN A 137 -2.90 13.93 -4.07
CA GLN A 137 -1.73 14.47 -3.38
C GLN A 137 -2.11 15.26 -2.12
N LEU A 138 -3.23 15.99 -2.13
CA LEU A 138 -3.68 16.84 -1.02
C LEU A 138 -4.35 16.03 0.09
N GLN A 139 -5.10 15.00 -0.28
CA GLN A 139 -5.73 14.06 0.64
C GLN A 139 -5.67 12.67 0.02
N VAL A 140 -4.96 11.77 0.68
CA VAL A 140 -4.98 10.36 0.31
C VAL A 140 -6.39 9.85 0.60
N THR A 141 -7.20 9.61 -0.43
CA THR A 141 -8.40 8.78 -0.23
C THR A 141 -7.99 7.32 -0.29
N SER A 142 -8.23 6.60 0.81
CA SER A 142 -8.16 5.15 0.82
C SER A 142 -9.46 4.59 0.24
N LEU A 143 -9.35 3.62 -0.66
CA LEU A 143 -10.52 2.86 -1.12
C LEU A 143 -11.18 2.18 0.09
N SER A 144 -12.51 2.25 0.16
CA SER A 144 -13.31 1.38 1.01
C SER A 144 -13.22 -0.07 0.52
N PHE A 145 -13.53 -1.02 1.39
CA PHE A 145 -13.56 -2.44 1.05
C PHE A 145 -14.45 -2.72 -0.17
N THR A 146 -15.63 -2.09 -0.24
CA THR A 146 -16.55 -2.23 -1.37
C THR A 146 -15.92 -1.76 -2.68
N GLU A 147 -15.21 -0.63 -2.66
CA GLU A 147 -14.51 -0.14 -3.85
C GLU A 147 -13.35 -1.07 -4.25
N ILE A 148 -12.61 -1.62 -3.29
CA ILE A 148 -11.54 -2.62 -3.55
C ILE A 148 -12.14 -3.88 -4.19
N GLN A 149 -13.24 -4.39 -3.65
CA GLN A 149 -13.91 -5.60 -4.17
C GLN A 149 -14.46 -5.39 -5.59
N GLN A 150 -14.98 -4.19 -5.88
CA GLN A 150 -15.46 -3.83 -7.23
C GLN A 150 -14.35 -3.78 -8.30
N LEU A 151 -13.07 -3.79 -7.92
CA LEU A 151 -11.96 -3.90 -8.88
C LEU A 151 -11.90 -5.28 -9.53
N ILE A 152 -12.49 -6.30 -8.90
CA ILE A 152 -12.55 -7.67 -9.41
C ILE A 152 -13.77 -7.80 -10.34
N LYS A 153 -13.52 -7.99 -11.63
CA LYS A 153 -14.55 -7.90 -12.68
C LYS A 153 -15.27 -9.21 -12.99
N ASP A 154 -14.68 -10.33 -12.63
CA ASP A 154 -15.20 -11.67 -12.88
C ASP A 154 -14.84 -12.63 -11.74
N GLU A 155 -15.52 -13.78 -11.70
CA GLU A 155 -15.31 -14.83 -10.69
C GLU A 155 -14.00 -15.61 -10.91
N GLU A 156 -13.35 -15.43 -12.06
CA GLU A 156 -12.08 -16.09 -12.42
C GLU A 156 -10.85 -15.25 -12.03
N THR A 157 -11.04 -14.12 -11.36
CA THR A 157 -9.97 -13.21 -10.93
C THR A 157 -9.95 -13.11 -9.41
N ALA A 158 -8.75 -13.22 -8.83
CA ALA A 158 -8.54 -12.95 -7.41
C ALA A 158 -7.39 -11.95 -7.20
N VAL A 159 -7.47 -11.21 -6.10
CA VAL A 159 -6.38 -10.36 -5.60
C VAL A 159 -5.68 -11.09 -4.46
N LEU A 160 -4.35 -11.17 -4.55
CA LEU A 160 -3.48 -11.59 -3.45
C LEU A 160 -2.73 -10.35 -2.95
N ASP A 161 -3.18 -9.81 -1.84
CA ASP A 161 -2.61 -8.62 -1.21
C ASP A 161 -1.74 -9.01 -0.01
N PHE A 162 -0.42 -8.86 -0.19
CA PHE A 162 0.58 -9.25 0.80
C PHE A 162 0.87 -8.08 1.71
N TYR A 163 0.83 -8.26 3.02
CA TYR A 163 1.23 -7.23 3.99
C TYR A 163 2.04 -7.83 5.13
N SER A 164 3.25 -7.33 5.34
CA SER A 164 4.17 -7.81 6.38
C SER A 164 4.20 -6.83 7.54
N THR A 165 3.87 -7.32 8.72
CA THR A 165 4.00 -6.61 9.99
C THR A 165 5.28 -7.07 10.69
N SER A 166 5.54 -6.59 11.91
CA SER A 166 6.74 -6.98 12.66
C SER A 166 6.84 -8.50 12.82
N ASN A 167 5.73 -9.16 13.15
CA ASN A 167 5.71 -10.57 13.53
C ASN A 167 5.27 -11.51 12.40
N ASN A 168 4.29 -11.12 11.59
CA ASN A 168 3.65 -12.00 10.61
C ASN A 168 3.64 -11.37 9.22
N THR A 169 3.42 -12.20 8.20
CA THR A 169 2.97 -11.73 6.89
C THR A 169 1.54 -12.23 6.65
N TYR A 170 0.66 -11.33 6.26
CA TYR A 170 -0.72 -11.60 5.90
C TYR A 170 -0.85 -11.59 4.38
N ILE A 171 -1.57 -12.55 3.83
CA ILE A 171 -1.97 -12.56 2.43
C ILE A 171 -3.49 -12.51 2.41
N PHE A 172 -4.03 -11.35 2.08
CA PHE A 172 -5.45 -11.16 1.87
C PHE A 172 -5.80 -11.72 0.50
N ILE A 173 -6.74 -12.66 0.49
CA ILE A 173 -7.21 -13.38 -0.68
C ILE A 173 -8.62 -12.87 -0.93
N LEU A 174 -8.75 -11.98 -1.93
CA LEU A 174 -10.01 -11.33 -2.24
C LEU A 174 -10.53 -11.83 -3.59
N THR A 175 -11.79 -12.25 -3.60
CA THR A 175 -12.58 -12.60 -4.78
C THR A 175 -13.83 -11.70 -4.85
N GLN A 176 -14.68 -11.88 -5.87
CA GLN A 176 -15.96 -11.15 -5.92
C GLN A 176 -16.90 -11.52 -4.77
N GLN A 177 -16.74 -12.71 -4.19
CA GLN A 177 -17.69 -13.28 -3.23
C GLN A 177 -17.17 -13.25 -1.80
N GLU A 178 -15.85 -13.42 -1.61
CA GLU A 178 -15.27 -13.61 -0.28
C GLU A 178 -13.93 -12.89 -0.10
N LEU A 179 -13.63 -12.60 1.17
CA LEU A 179 -12.34 -12.16 1.65
C LEU A 179 -11.83 -13.15 2.70
N ASN A 180 -10.70 -13.79 2.40
CA ASN A 180 -10.00 -14.69 3.32
C ASN A 180 -8.60 -14.14 3.61
N VAL A 181 -8.01 -14.55 4.75
CA VAL A 181 -6.65 -14.15 5.12
C VAL A 181 -5.81 -15.39 5.41
N HIS A 182 -4.75 -15.55 4.63
CA HIS A 182 -3.70 -16.53 4.91
C HIS A 182 -2.61 -15.88 5.77
N ILE A 183 -2.27 -16.51 6.89
CA ILE A 183 -1.32 -15.95 7.87
C ILE A 183 -0.03 -16.75 7.85
N CYS A 184 1.04 -16.14 7.36
CA CYS A 184 2.40 -16.65 7.47
C CYS A 184 2.94 -16.29 8.86
N GLN A 185 2.68 -17.17 9.83
CA GLN A 185 3.04 -16.94 11.24
C GLN A 185 4.55 -16.85 11.42
N ARG A 186 5.01 -15.86 12.20
CA ARG A 186 6.44 -15.59 12.48
C ARG A 186 7.27 -15.24 11.25
N GLU A 187 6.63 -15.02 10.10
CA GLU A 187 7.25 -14.63 8.84
C GLU A 187 7.04 -13.12 8.58
N GLY A 188 7.18 -12.29 9.63
CA GLY A 188 7.11 -10.84 9.55
C GLY A 188 8.39 -10.17 9.06
N ILE A 189 8.55 -8.87 9.37
CA ILE A 189 9.68 -8.05 8.93
C ILE A 189 11.02 -8.63 9.41
N GLU A 190 11.11 -8.99 10.68
CA GLU A 190 12.38 -9.42 11.28
C GLU A 190 12.88 -10.76 10.74
N ASN A 191 11.97 -11.60 10.22
CA ASN A 191 12.28 -12.93 9.71
C ASN A 191 12.22 -12.97 8.18
N LEU A 192 11.02 -12.96 7.58
CA LEU A 192 10.85 -13.14 6.14
C LEU A 192 11.49 -12.02 5.34
N GLN A 193 11.17 -10.76 5.66
CA GLN A 193 11.64 -9.62 4.86
C GLN A 193 13.17 -9.45 4.99
N ASN A 194 13.70 -9.56 6.20
CA ASN A 194 15.15 -9.58 6.41
C ASN A 194 15.82 -10.76 5.70
N TRP A 195 15.23 -11.94 5.71
CA TRP A 195 15.74 -13.10 4.98
C TRP A 195 15.76 -12.86 3.47
N ILE A 196 14.69 -12.31 2.88
CA ILE A 196 14.65 -11.90 1.46
C ILE A 196 15.75 -10.87 1.19
N HIS A 197 15.88 -9.84 2.02
CA HIS A 197 16.91 -8.81 1.84
C HIS A 197 18.32 -9.40 1.75
N HIS A 198 18.67 -10.29 2.69
CA HIS A 198 20.02 -10.85 2.78
C HIS A 198 20.30 -11.89 1.71
N ASN A 199 19.37 -12.80 1.46
CA ASN A 199 19.59 -13.98 0.62
C ASN A 199 19.22 -13.74 -0.86
N TRP A 200 18.44 -12.70 -1.15
CA TRP A 200 18.09 -12.32 -2.52
C TRP A 200 18.76 -11.01 -2.94
N LEU A 201 18.39 -9.90 -2.31
CA LEU A 201 18.76 -8.56 -2.79
C LEU A 201 20.25 -8.26 -2.60
N LYS A 202 20.76 -8.50 -1.39
CA LYS A 202 22.18 -8.27 -1.06
C LYS A 202 23.08 -9.23 -1.82
N LEU A 203 22.64 -10.47 -2.04
CA LEU A 203 23.38 -11.46 -2.82
C LEU A 203 23.44 -11.07 -4.30
N HIS A 204 22.31 -10.65 -4.89
CA HIS A 204 22.26 -10.18 -6.28
C HIS A 204 23.26 -9.05 -6.56
N GLY A 205 23.36 -8.07 -5.64
CA GLY A 205 24.28 -6.94 -5.78
C GLY A 205 25.76 -7.27 -5.53
N LYS A 206 26.08 -8.39 -4.87
CA LYS A 206 27.45 -8.79 -4.52
C LYS A 206 28.03 -9.88 -5.41
N ASN A 207 27.24 -10.90 -5.72
CA ASN A 207 27.68 -12.09 -6.43
C ASN A 207 26.54 -12.64 -7.30
N THR A 208 26.41 -12.10 -8.51
CA THR A 208 25.34 -12.45 -9.44
C THR A 208 25.36 -13.93 -9.84
N SER A 209 26.54 -14.54 -9.96
CA SER A 209 26.66 -15.97 -10.31
C SER A 209 26.11 -16.88 -9.21
N GLU A 210 26.46 -16.59 -7.95
CA GLU A 210 25.92 -17.33 -6.81
C GLU A 210 24.41 -17.11 -6.64
N TRP A 211 23.95 -15.88 -6.83
CA TRP A 211 22.53 -15.54 -6.83
C TRP A 211 21.74 -16.35 -7.87
N GLN A 212 22.25 -16.47 -9.11
CA GLN A 212 21.63 -17.29 -10.15
C GLN A 212 21.59 -18.77 -9.77
N ASN A 213 22.69 -19.31 -9.24
CA ASN A 213 22.77 -20.71 -8.84
C ASN A 213 21.86 -21.06 -7.64
N GLN A 214 21.59 -20.09 -6.75
CA GLN A 214 20.73 -20.29 -5.58
C GLN A 214 19.25 -19.96 -5.87
N MET A 215 18.92 -19.44 -7.05
CA MET A 215 17.60 -18.92 -7.38
C MET A 215 16.48 -19.95 -7.14
N GLU A 216 16.64 -21.17 -7.64
CA GLU A 216 15.63 -22.23 -7.51
C GLU A 216 15.37 -22.59 -6.03
N ASN A 217 16.45 -22.76 -5.25
CA ASN A 217 16.36 -23.06 -3.83
C ASN A 217 15.71 -21.92 -3.05
N PHE A 218 16.09 -20.67 -3.36
CA PHE A 218 15.51 -19.50 -2.73
C PHE A 218 14.01 -19.38 -3.01
N LEU A 219 13.59 -19.52 -4.28
CA LEU A 219 12.18 -19.41 -4.66
C LEU A 219 11.34 -20.55 -4.08
N SER A 220 11.91 -21.75 -3.98
CA SER A 220 11.27 -22.90 -3.32
C SER A 220 11.07 -22.67 -1.82
N GLU A 221 12.09 -22.17 -1.13
CA GLU A 221 12.00 -21.83 0.30
C GLU A 221 11.02 -20.67 0.53
N LEU A 222 11.03 -19.66 -0.34
CA LEU A 222 10.09 -18.54 -0.26
C LEU A 222 8.63 -19.02 -0.44
N ALA A 223 8.37 -19.90 -1.40
CA ALA A 223 7.04 -20.48 -1.60
C ALA A 223 6.57 -21.30 -0.39
N ASN A 224 7.49 -22.01 0.27
CA ASN A 224 7.21 -22.75 1.50
C ASN A 224 6.90 -21.81 2.67
N ARG A 225 7.76 -20.81 2.92
CA ARG A 225 7.57 -19.80 3.97
C ARG A 225 6.27 -19.02 3.83
N LEU A 226 5.85 -18.75 2.60
CA LEU A 226 4.58 -18.09 2.28
C LEU A 226 3.38 -19.05 2.26
N GLY A 227 3.58 -20.35 2.52
CA GLY A 227 2.49 -21.34 2.55
C GLY A 227 1.74 -21.48 1.22
N LEU A 228 2.39 -21.19 0.10
CA LEU A 228 1.69 -20.99 -1.18
C LEU A 228 0.95 -22.23 -1.66
N ASN A 229 1.46 -23.43 -1.36
CA ASN A 229 0.78 -24.69 -1.70
C ASN A 229 -0.61 -24.79 -1.06
N GLN A 230 -0.74 -24.40 0.22
CA GLN A 230 -2.03 -24.37 0.91
C GLN A 230 -2.92 -23.25 0.37
N LEU A 231 -2.34 -22.08 0.08
CA LEU A 231 -3.07 -20.92 -0.42
C LEU A 231 -3.74 -21.21 -1.77
N ILE A 232 -3.02 -21.84 -2.71
CA ILE A 232 -3.55 -22.06 -4.07
C ILE A 232 -4.64 -23.13 -4.15
N GLU A 233 -4.82 -23.97 -3.13
CA GLU A 233 -5.92 -24.94 -3.07
C GLU A 233 -7.29 -24.23 -3.03
N GLN A 234 -7.31 -23.02 -2.48
CA GLN A 234 -8.51 -22.17 -2.35
C GLN A 234 -8.85 -21.46 -3.67
N LEU A 235 -7.92 -21.44 -4.63
CA LEU A 235 -8.00 -20.68 -5.88
C LEU A 235 -8.33 -21.58 -7.07
N ALA A 236 -9.20 -22.57 -6.86
CA ALA A 236 -9.35 -23.66 -7.81
C ALA A 236 -9.91 -23.21 -9.18
N GLU A 237 -10.86 -22.27 -9.14
CA GLU A 237 -11.59 -21.73 -10.30
C GLU A 237 -10.95 -20.43 -10.85
N VAL A 238 -9.95 -19.90 -10.15
CA VAL A 238 -9.28 -18.65 -10.50
C VAL A 238 -8.29 -18.88 -11.64
N LYS A 239 -8.30 -17.99 -12.63
CA LYS A 239 -7.39 -17.98 -13.79
C LYS A 239 -6.50 -16.74 -13.85
N GLU A 240 -6.92 -15.60 -13.29
CA GLU A 240 -6.08 -14.41 -13.14
C GLU A 240 -5.79 -14.14 -11.65
N LEU A 241 -4.52 -13.89 -11.33
CA LEU A 241 -4.13 -13.35 -10.03
C LEU A 241 -3.57 -11.94 -10.19
N ILE A 242 -4.18 -11.02 -9.46
CA ILE A 242 -3.66 -9.69 -9.24
C ILE A 242 -2.83 -9.75 -7.96
N ILE A 243 -1.52 -9.63 -8.09
CA ILE A 243 -0.60 -9.65 -6.96
C ILE A 243 -0.33 -8.22 -6.53
N VAL A 244 -0.54 -7.93 -5.25
CA VAL A 244 -0.14 -6.70 -4.58
C VAL A 244 0.98 -7.03 -3.59
N PRO A 245 2.26 -6.94 -4.00
CA PRO A 245 3.37 -7.27 -3.11
C PRO A 245 3.55 -6.21 -2.02
N HIS A 246 4.36 -6.53 -1.01
CA HIS A 246 4.78 -5.58 0.00
C HIS A 246 6.26 -5.74 0.35
N LEU A 247 6.92 -4.58 0.56
CA LEU A 247 8.36 -4.49 0.85
C LEU A 247 9.20 -5.25 -0.18
N TYR A 248 10.09 -6.14 0.25
CA TYR A 248 11.03 -6.80 -0.65
C TYR A 248 10.36 -7.83 -1.56
N LEU A 249 9.09 -8.18 -1.33
CA LEU A 249 8.31 -9.01 -2.25
C LEU A 249 8.12 -8.35 -3.62
N HIS A 250 8.19 -7.02 -3.73
CA HIS A 250 8.16 -6.33 -5.04
C HIS A 250 9.31 -6.74 -5.97
N GLN A 251 10.39 -7.31 -5.43
CA GLN A 251 11.57 -7.72 -6.18
C GLN A 251 11.59 -9.23 -6.49
N ILE A 252 10.51 -9.94 -6.16
CA ILE A 252 10.40 -11.38 -6.36
C ILE A 252 9.67 -11.66 -7.69
N PRO A 253 10.21 -12.54 -8.54
CA PRO A 253 9.53 -12.98 -9.75
C PRO A 253 8.40 -13.95 -9.39
N PHE A 254 7.24 -13.44 -9.01
CA PHE A 254 6.08 -14.27 -8.63
C PHE A 254 5.73 -15.33 -9.68
N ALA A 255 5.91 -15.02 -10.97
CA ALA A 255 5.72 -15.96 -12.07
C ALA A 255 6.53 -17.25 -11.92
N ALA A 256 7.72 -17.18 -11.33
CA ALA A 256 8.65 -18.29 -11.17
C ALA A 256 8.58 -18.96 -9.80
N LEU A 257 7.60 -18.63 -8.95
CA LEU A 257 7.42 -19.30 -7.67
C LEU A 257 6.90 -20.73 -7.92
N PRO A 258 7.61 -21.77 -7.44
CA PRO A 258 7.16 -23.14 -7.59
C PRO A 258 6.05 -23.45 -6.59
N VAL A 259 5.02 -24.14 -7.06
CA VAL A 259 3.89 -24.60 -6.25
C VAL A 259 3.45 -26.00 -6.65
N ILE A 260 2.94 -26.72 -5.67
CA ILE A 260 2.47 -28.08 -5.81
C ILE A 260 0.94 -28.06 -5.80
N ARG A 261 0.33 -28.47 -6.90
CA ARG A 261 -1.12 -28.65 -7.03
C ARG A 261 -1.38 -30.02 -7.63
N GLN A 262 -2.31 -30.79 -7.04
CA GLN A 262 -2.65 -32.15 -7.53
C GLN A 262 -1.43 -33.08 -7.71
N LYS A 263 -0.42 -32.95 -6.84
CA LYS A 263 0.86 -33.70 -6.88
C LYS A 263 1.79 -33.34 -8.05
N GLU A 264 1.52 -32.28 -8.79
CA GLU A 264 2.41 -31.74 -9.81
C GLU A 264 3.05 -30.43 -9.31
N THR A 265 4.37 -30.36 -9.39
CA THR A 265 5.12 -29.11 -9.17
C THR A 265 5.16 -28.33 -10.48
N LYS A 266 4.59 -27.13 -10.48
CA LYS A 266 4.65 -26.17 -11.59
C LYS A 266 4.85 -24.77 -11.02
N TYR A 267 5.02 -23.77 -11.88
CA TYR A 267 5.16 -22.39 -11.45
C TYR A 267 3.82 -21.65 -11.43
N PHE A 268 3.74 -20.56 -10.68
CA PHE A 268 2.53 -19.72 -10.63
C PHE A 268 2.01 -19.33 -12.01
N CYS A 269 2.89 -18.99 -12.96
CA CYS A 269 2.48 -18.60 -14.31
C CYS A 269 1.91 -19.75 -15.16
N ASP A 270 2.16 -21.00 -14.78
CA ASP A 270 1.58 -22.16 -15.45
C ASP A 270 0.11 -22.36 -15.07
N TYR A 271 -0.28 -21.88 -13.88
CA TYR A 271 -1.65 -21.97 -13.37
C TYR A 271 -2.47 -20.69 -13.58
N PHE A 272 -1.82 -19.51 -13.48
CA PHE A 272 -2.51 -18.24 -13.46
C PHE A 272 -1.87 -17.22 -14.41
N ARG A 273 -2.73 -16.41 -15.04
CA ARG A 273 -2.30 -15.15 -15.64
C ARG A 273 -2.01 -14.16 -14.50
N LEU A 274 -0.79 -13.63 -14.45
CA LEU A 274 -0.39 -12.73 -13.37
C LEU A 274 -0.45 -11.27 -13.80
N ARG A 275 -0.99 -10.43 -12.91
CA ARG A 275 -0.90 -8.97 -12.99
C ARG A 275 -0.31 -8.47 -11.68
N VAL A 276 0.83 -7.81 -11.72
CA VAL A 276 1.45 -7.25 -10.51
C VAL A 276 1.19 -5.76 -10.46
N VAL A 277 0.62 -5.28 -9.35
CA VAL A 277 0.35 -3.85 -9.11
C VAL A 277 0.88 -3.47 -7.72
N PRO A 278 1.27 -2.20 -7.50
CA PRO A 278 1.82 -1.78 -6.20
C PRO A 278 0.76 -1.57 -5.12
N SER A 279 -0.51 -1.36 -5.51
CA SER A 279 -1.67 -1.24 -4.61
C SER A 279 -2.97 -1.38 -5.40
N CYS A 280 -4.08 -1.67 -4.71
CA CYS A 280 -5.43 -1.62 -5.26
C CYS A 280 -5.83 -0.19 -5.66
N GLN A 281 -5.32 0.82 -4.96
CA GLN A 281 -5.48 2.22 -5.37
C GLN A 281 -4.95 2.43 -6.82
N ILE A 282 -3.74 1.96 -7.13
CA ILE A 282 -3.18 2.06 -8.48
C ILE A 282 -3.98 1.24 -9.49
N LEU A 283 -4.51 0.09 -9.08
CA LEU A 283 -5.41 -0.70 -9.92
C LEU A 283 -6.69 0.08 -10.28
N SER A 284 -7.33 0.76 -9.34
CA SER A 284 -8.47 1.68 -9.59
C SER A 284 -8.07 2.80 -10.57
N TYR A 285 -6.94 3.46 -10.34
CA TYR A 285 -6.47 4.50 -11.26
C TYR A 285 -6.30 3.97 -12.69
N CYS A 286 -5.74 2.77 -12.84
CA CYS A 286 -5.53 2.16 -14.13
C CYS A 286 -6.84 1.71 -14.81
N SER A 287 -7.85 1.28 -14.05
CA SER A 287 -9.12 0.81 -14.59
C SER A 287 -10.01 1.95 -15.09
N GLU A 288 -9.87 3.14 -14.53
CA GLU A 288 -10.65 4.34 -14.87
C GLU A 288 -9.99 5.22 -15.94
N ARG A 289 -8.77 4.88 -16.40
CA ARG A 289 -8.10 5.64 -17.45
C ARG A 289 -8.87 5.59 -18.76
N ILE A 290 -9.19 6.78 -19.28
CA ILE A 290 -9.74 6.95 -20.63
C ILE A 290 -8.73 6.37 -21.62
N LEU A 291 -9.17 5.38 -22.40
CA LEU A 291 -8.36 4.83 -23.49
C LEU A 291 -8.02 5.95 -24.47
N ILE A 292 -6.72 6.15 -24.71
CA ILE A 292 -6.26 7.14 -25.67
C ILE A 292 -6.83 6.75 -27.05
N PRO A 293 -7.62 7.61 -27.72
CA PRO A 293 -8.06 7.34 -29.08
C PRO A 293 -6.84 7.23 -29.98
N ASN A 294 -6.71 6.12 -30.72
CA ASN A 294 -5.50 5.74 -31.49
C ASN A 294 -4.24 5.56 -30.63
N PRO A 295 -4.14 4.49 -29.82
CA PRO A 295 -2.89 4.16 -29.16
C PRO A 295 -1.82 3.94 -30.22
N ARG A 296 -0.63 4.54 -30.04
CA ARG A 296 0.54 4.20 -30.86
C ARG A 296 0.74 2.69 -30.74
N LYS A 297 0.65 1.96 -31.86
CA LYS A 297 0.92 0.53 -31.90
C LYS A 297 2.37 0.30 -31.49
N MET A 298 2.59 -0.04 -30.23
CA MET A 298 3.87 -0.54 -29.74
C MET A 298 3.87 -2.04 -29.98
N ALA A 299 4.68 -2.49 -30.94
CA ALA A 299 4.97 -3.91 -31.11
C ALA A 299 6.16 -4.26 -30.20
N ILE A 300 6.02 -5.33 -29.41
CA ILE A 300 7.16 -5.95 -28.72
C ILE A 300 7.92 -6.74 -29.80
N VAL A 301 9.10 -6.26 -30.18
CA VAL A 301 9.99 -7.01 -31.08
C VAL A 301 10.65 -8.10 -30.25
N HIS A 302 10.14 -9.33 -30.35
CA HIS A 302 10.76 -10.50 -29.74
C HIS A 302 11.98 -10.90 -30.57
N GLN A 303 13.17 -10.45 -30.18
CA GLN A 303 14.42 -10.82 -30.87
C GLN A 303 14.89 -12.16 -30.32
N ILE A 304 14.59 -13.24 -31.03
CA ILE A 304 15.12 -14.58 -30.74
C ILE A 304 16.63 -14.53 -31.01
N ILE A 305 17.43 -14.46 -29.96
CA ILE A 305 18.88 -14.67 -30.06
C ILE A 305 19.08 -16.17 -30.26
N GLN A 306 19.20 -16.60 -31.52
CA GLN A 306 19.78 -17.90 -31.84
C GLN A 306 21.26 -17.86 -31.47
N VAL A 307 21.62 -18.49 -30.36
CA VAL A 307 23.02 -18.82 -30.06
C VAL A 307 23.42 -19.97 -30.98
N THR A 308 24.02 -19.65 -32.12
CA THR A 308 24.77 -20.63 -32.90
C THR A 308 26.05 -20.98 -32.14
N ALA A 309 26.12 -22.22 -31.64
CA ALA A 309 27.33 -22.82 -31.14
C ALA A 309 28.39 -22.90 -32.26
N LYS A 310 29.62 -22.48 -31.95
CA LYS A 310 30.83 -22.83 -32.68
C LYS A 310 31.88 -23.28 -31.70
#